data_AF-A0A7S2MNU4-F1
#
_entry.id   AF-A0A7S2MNU4-F1
#
_cell.length_a   1.000
_cell.length_b   1.000
_cell.length_c   1.000
_cell.angle_alpha   90.00
_cell.angle_beta   90.00
_cell.angle_gamma   90.00
#
_symmetry.space_group_name_H-M   'P 1'
#
loop_
_entity.id
_entity.type
_entity.pdbx_description
1 polymer ?
#
loop_
_entity_poly.entity_id
_entity_poly.type
_entity_poly.pdbx_seq_one_letter_code
_entity_poly.pdbx_strand_id
1 'polypeptide(L)'
;FYLAQALGLAVLALKLHIAFVMVSQGAGRLLLAAASAIMAMALVGCGGGGGDSPAPACDHVDLTCRVRESCGDVCHQFNITDSSTATACFNCVGKESVQDAKDNCLGDEEKFEKCVGCITDTSVTCWANPMSIGGCILGPCRADAVIKDPLACPKCWMNYVEGCLGKYAGCFNATVSAPALAPAPAPTQASVRGAMLGITV
;
A
#
# COMPACT_ATOMS: atom_id res chain seq x y z
N PHE A 1 44.16 -29.74 11.42
CA PHE A 1 43.39 -31.00 11.43
C PHE A 1 41.89 -30.77 11.56
N TYR A 2 41.40 -30.05 12.58
CA TYR A 2 39.95 -29.80 12.75
C TYR A 2 39.27 -29.03 11.61
N LEU A 3 39.96 -28.08 10.97
CA LEU A 3 39.40 -27.33 9.83
C LEU A 3 39.14 -28.22 8.60
N ALA A 4 39.99 -29.22 8.37
CA ALA A 4 39.85 -30.13 7.23
C ALA A 4 38.70 -31.14 7.43
N GLN A 5 38.44 -31.55 8.67
CA GLN A 5 37.26 -32.39 8.99
C GLN A 5 35.94 -31.64 8.85
N ALA A 6 35.89 -30.37 9.26
CA ALA A 6 34.68 -29.55 9.13
C ALA A 6 34.30 -29.30 7.66
N LEU A 7 35.28 -29.03 6.80
CA LEU A 7 35.07 -28.88 5.36
C LEU A 7 34.60 -30.18 4.69
N GLY A 8 35.13 -31.33 5.13
CA GLY A 8 34.69 -32.64 4.62
C GLY A 8 33.22 -32.93 4.90
N LEU A 9 32.76 -32.64 6.12
CA LEU A 9 31.36 -32.84 6.53
C LEU A 9 30.39 -31.91 5.78
N ALA A 10 30.78 -30.65 5.57
CA ALA A 10 29.95 -29.69 4.83
C ALA A 10 29.75 -30.09 3.36
N VAL A 11 30.82 -30.56 2.69
CA VAL A 11 30.73 -31.02 1.29
C VAL A 11 29.88 -32.28 1.17
N LEU A 12 29.94 -33.18 2.16
CA LEU A 12 29.14 -34.41 2.17
C LEU A 12 27.64 -34.12 2.38
N ALA A 13 27.32 -33.20 3.28
CA ALA A 13 25.94 -32.74 3.51
C ALA A 13 25.34 -32.06 2.26
N LEU A 14 26.14 -31.24 1.54
CA LEU A 14 25.73 -30.60 0.31
C LEU A 14 25.43 -31.61 -0.81
N LYS A 15 26.28 -32.64 -0.98
CA LYS A 15 26.05 -33.71 -1.96
C LYS A 15 24.79 -34.53 -1.65
N LEU A 16 24.50 -34.80 -0.37
CA LEU A 16 23.29 -35.50 0.06
C LEU A 16 22.02 -34.69 -0.21
N HIS A 17 22.05 -33.37 0.02
CA HIS A 17 20.91 -32.49 -0.31
C HIS A 17 20.63 -32.44 -1.82
N ILE A 18 21.67 -32.34 -2.66
CA ILE A 18 21.51 -32.28 -4.11
C ILE A 18 20.91 -33.60 -4.64
N ALA A 19 21.34 -34.75 -4.13
CA ALA A 19 20.78 -36.05 -4.53
C ALA A 19 19.29 -36.21 -4.12
N PHE A 20 18.92 -35.72 -2.93
CA PHE A 20 17.54 -35.80 -2.44
C PHE A 20 16.56 -34.94 -3.26
N VAL A 21 17.00 -33.77 -3.74
CA VAL A 21 16.19 -32.89 -4.59
C VAL A 21 15.92 -33.51 -5.96
N MET A 22 16.86 -34.28 -6.53
CA MET A 22 16.65 -34.91 -7.85
C MET A 22 15.73 -36.14 -7.82
N VAL A 23 15.67 -36.88 -6.71
CA VAL A 23 14.81 -38.08 -6.60
C VAL A 23 13.32 -37.73 -6.43
N SER A 24 13.00 -36.54 -5.90
CA SER A 24 11.60 -36.13 -5.67
C SER A 24 10.88 -35.53 -6.90
N GLN A 25 11.59 -35.25 -8.00
CA GLN A 25 10.99 -34.67 -9.21
C GLN A 25 10.47 -35.70 -10.24
N GLY A 26 10.64 -37.00 -9.99
CA GLY A 26 10.42 -38.06 -10.99
C GLY A 26 9.00 -38.67 -11.10
N ALA A 27 8.06 -38.38 -10.19
CA ALA A 27 6.78 -39.13 -10.16
C ALA A 27 5.49 -38.28 -10.08
N GLY A 28 5.59 -36.95 -10.05
CA GLY A 28 4.46 -36.08 -9.68
C GLY A 28 3.88 -35.19 -10.77
N ARG A 29 4.15 -35.42 -12.07
CA ARG A 29 3.80 -34.47 -13.15
C ARG A 29 2.68 -34.89 -14.10
N LEU A 30 1.76 -35.77 -13.70
CA LEU A 30 0.70 -36.26 -14.59
C LEU A 30 -0.76 -35.97 -14.18
N LEU A 31 -1.03 -35.20 -13.12
CA LEU A 31 -2.43 -35.00 -12.63
C LEU A 31 -2.83 -33.57 -12.25
N LEU A 32 -2.25 -32.52 -12.84
CA LEU A 32 -2.58 -31.13 -12.50
C LEU A 32 -2.76 -30.21 -13.73
N ALA A 33 -3.45 -30.70 -14.77
CA ALA A 33 -3.75 -29.91 -15.97
C ALA A 33 -5.24 -29.52 -16.13
N ALA A 34 -6.12 -29.77 -15.15
CA ALA A 34 -7.57 -29.61 -15.34
C ALA A 34 -8.28 -28.67 -14.33
N ALA A 35 -7.58 -28.00 -13.41
CA ALA A 35 -8.22 -27.25 -12.32
C ALA A 35 -7.82 -25.77 -12.20
N SER A 36 -7.34 -25.13 -13.28
CA SER A 36 -6.88 -23.73 -13.27
C SER A 36 -7.81 -22.72 -13.95
N ALA A 37 -9.03 -23.11 -14.34
CA ALA A 37 -9.91 -22.24 -15.16
C ALA A 37 -11.01 -21.48 -14.39
N ILE A 38 -11.19 -21.67 -13.07
CA ILE A 38 -12.39 -21.14 -12.36
C ILE A 38 -12.05 -20.10 -11.27
N MET A 39 -10.77 -19.89 -10.91
CA MET A 39 -10.37 -18.89 -9.90
C MET A 39 -9.99 -17.51 -10.45
N ALA A 40 -10.38 -17.17 -11.67
CA ALA A 40 -10.14 -15.83 -12.23
C ALA A 40 -11.25 -14.80 -11.92
N MET A 41 -12.40 -15.22 -11.35
CA MET A 41 -13.57 -14.33 -11.24
C MET A 41 -13.72 -13.57 -9.90
N ALA A 42 -12.86 -13.81 -8.92
CA ALA A 42 -12.95 -13.12 -7.62
C ALA A 42 -11.97 -11.92 -7.48
N LEU A 43 -11.16 -11.64 -8.49
CA LEU A 43 -10.30 -10.44 -8.59
C LEU A 43 -10.80 -9.44 -9.63
N VAL A 44 -12.05 -9.59 -10.12
CA VAL A 44 -12.71 -8.65 -11.03
C VAL A 44 -13.21 -7.44 -10.23
N GLY A 45 -12.28 -6.71 -9.62
CA GLY A 45 -12.47 -5.35 -9.16
C GLY A 45 -11.69 -4.44 -10.11
N CYS A 46 -12.38 -3.92 -11.13
CA CYS A 46 -11.88 -2.98 -12.15
C CYS A 46 -10.52 -3.34 -12.77
N GLY A 47 -10.52 -4.14 -13.83
CA GLY A 47 -9.37 -4.23 -14.73
C GLY A 47 -9.34 -5.52 -15.54
N GLY A 48 -9.40 -5.40 -16.87
CA GLY A 48 -8.95 -6.45 -17.79
C GLY A 48 -10.02 -7.34 -18.43
N GLY A 49 -11.05 -6.76 -19.03
CA GLY A 49 -11.87 -7.45 -20.03
C GLY A 49 -11.38 -7.09 -21.43
N GLY A 50 -10.67 -7.99 -22.10
CA GLY A 50 -10.17 -7.82 -23.47
C GLY A 50 -11.28 -7.84 -24.53
N GLY A 51 -12.09 -6.80 -24.56
CA GLY A 51 -13.01 -6.47 -25.65
C GLY A 51 -12.98 -4.96 -25.88
N ASP A 52 -13.15 -4.53 -27.13
CA ASP A 52 -13.13 -3.13 -27.61
C ASP A 52 -14.19 -2.19 -26.99
N SER A 53 -14.80 -2.57 -25.87
CA SER A 53 -15.67 -1.70 -25.10
C SER A 53 -14.81 -0.85 -24.16
N PRO A 54 -14.85 0.50 -24.25
CA PRO A 54 -14.15 1.34 -23.31
C PRO A 54 -14.61 1.00 -21.89
N ALA A 55 -13.66 0.71 -21.01
CA ALA A 55 -13.95 0.50 -19.60
C ALA A 55 -14.71 1.73 -19.06
N PRO A 56 -15.69 1.55 -18.16
CA PRO A 56 -16.35 2.68 -17.54
C PRO A 56 -15.30 3.55 -16.84
N ALA A 57 -15.31 4.85 -17.14
CA ALA A 57 -14.37 5.80 -16.53
C ALA A 57 -14.50 5.76 -15.00
N CYS A 58 -13.37 5.82 -14.31
CA CYS A 58 -13.34 5.86 -12.85
C CYS A 58 -14.07 7.10 -12.31
N ASP A 59 -14.81 6.93 -11.21
CA ASP A 59 -15.40 8.07 -10.50
C ASP A 59 -14.30 8.96 -9.90
N HIS A 60 -14.49 10.27 -9.95
CA HIS A 60 -13.60 11.29 -9.37
C HIS A 60 -13.47 11.19 -7.84
N VAL A 61 -14.33 10.43 -7.16
CA VAL A 61 -14.17 10.14 -5.71
C VAL A 61 -13.42 8.83 -5.43
N ASP A 62 -13.32 7.92 -6.41
CA ASP A 62 -12.65 6.64 -6.24
C ASP A 62 -11.16 6.72 -6.58
N LEU A 63 -10.36 7.15 -5.59
CA LEU A 63 -8.91 7.24 -5.69
C LEU A 63 -8.28 5.89 -6.11
N THR A 64 -8.83 4.78 -5.62
CA THR A 64 -8.29 3.45 -5.93
C THR A 64 -8.45 3.13 -7.40
N CYS A 65 -9.64 3.40 -7.96
CA CYS A 65 -9.90 3.22 -9.38
C CYS A 65 -8.95 4.08 -10.22
N ARG A 66 -8.84 5.38 -9.93
CA ARG A 66 -7.98 6.30 -10.71
C ARG A 66 -6.51 5.92 -10.67
N VAL A 67 -5.99 5.60 -9.48
CA VAL A 67 -4.58 5.19 -9.35
C VAL A 67 -4.34 3.86 -10.09
N ARG A 68 -5.30 2.93 -10.07
CA ARG A 68 -5.21 1.68 -10.84
C ARG A 68 -5.22 1.93 -12.35
N GLU A 69 -6.05 2.85 -12.82
CA GLU A 69 -6.11 3.24 -14.23
C GLU A 69 -4.79 3.90 -14.66
N SER A 70 -4.31 4.91 -13.93
CA SER A 70 -3.07 5.65 -14.26
C SER A 70 -1.81 4.80 -14.15
N CYS A 71 -1.73 3.90 -13.16
CA CYS A 71 -0.54 3.09 -12.92
C CYS A 71 -0.66 1.67 -13.47
N GLY A 72 -1.78 1.29 -14.08
CA GLY A 72 -2.04 -0.07 -14.55
C GLY A 72 -0.94 -0.60 -15.45
N ASP A 73 -0.51 0.16 -16.44
CA ASP A 73 0.54 -0.25 -17.38
C ASP A 73 1.91 -0.38 -16.69
N VAL A 74 2.29 0.60 -15.86
CA VAL A 74 3.57 0.59 -15.11
C VAL A 74 3.62 -0.58 -14.11
N CYS A 75 2.47 -0.91 -13.53
CA CYS A 75 2.31 -1.99 -12.57
C CYS A 75 2.04 -3.35 -13.23
N HIS A 76 2.06 -3.46 -14.56
CA HIS A 76 1.68 -4.68 -15.29
C HIS A 76 0.33 -5.24 -14.83
N GLN A 77 -0.68 -4.37 -14.76
CA GLN A 77 -2.02 -4.67 -14.22
C GLN A 77 -1.94 -5.21 -12.77
N PHE A 78 -0.99 -4.69 -12.00
CA PHE A 78 -0.65 -5.13 -10.64
C PHE A 78 -0.18 -6.60 -10.53
N ASN A 79 0.18 -7.22 -11.64
CA ASN A 79 0.78 -8.54 -11.68
C ASN A 79 2.32 -8.44 -11.57
N ILE A 80 2.78 -7.96 -10.43
CA ILE A 80 4.19 -7.68 -10.17
C ILE A 80 4.91 -8.99 -9.82
N THR A 81 5.88 -9.38 -10.65
CA THR A 81 6.63 -10.63 -10.47
C THR A 81 8.13 -10.40 -10.23
N ASP A 82 8.62 -9.18 -10.42
CA ASP A 82 10.02 -8.81 -10.22
C ASP A 82 10.17 -7.48 -9.44
N SER A 83 11.36 -7.28 -8.88
CA SER A 83 11.65 -6.12 -8.01
C SER A 83 11.74 -4.79 -8.76
N SER A 84 12.09 -4.80 -10.05
CA SER A 84 12.21 -3.58 -10.84
C SER A 84 10.83 -3.02 -11.17
N THR A 85 9.92 -3.88 -11.61
CA THR A 85 8.50 -3.58 -11.80
C THR A 85 7.83 -3.16 -10.49
N ALA A 86 8.15 -3.84 -9.38
CA ALA A 86 7.64 -3.46 -8.06
C ALA A 86 8.01 -2.02 -7.69
N THR A 87 9.26 -1.65 -7.94
CA THR A 87 9.79 -0.31 -7.64
C THR A 87 9.15 0.75 -8.53
N ALA A 88 9.04 0.48 -9.84
CA ALA A 88 8.41 1.39 -10.79
C ALA A 88 6.92 1.60 -10.44
N CYS A 89 6.20 0.52 -10.16
CA CYS A 89 4.81 0.56 -9.73
C CYS A 89 4.64 1.35 -8.43
N PHE A 90 5.47 1.09 -7.42
CA PHE A 90 5.45 1.81 -6.15
C PHE A 90 5.63 3.31 -6.32
N ASN A 91 6.59 3.72 -7.15
CA ASN A 91 6.82 5.13 -7.46
C ASN A 91 5.63 5.76 -8.19
N CYS A 92 5.00 5.03 -9.11
CA CYS A 92 3.79 5.49 -9.79
C CYS A 92 2.64 5.69 -8.79
N VAL A 93 2.30 4.65 -8.04
CA VAL A 93 1.20 4.68 -7.06
C VAL A 93 1.41 5.78 -6.03
N GLY A 94 2.63 5.92 -5.50
CA GLY A 94 2.98 6.99 -4.56
C GLY A 94 2.82 8.38 -5.17
N LYS A 95 3.31 8.60 -6.40
CA LYS A 95 3.20 9.89 -7.09
C LYS A 95 1.75 10.24 -7.41
N GLU A 96 1.00 9.34 -8.03
CA GLU A 96 -0.38 9.57 -8.46
C GLU A 96 -1.31 9.74 -7.25
N SER A 97 -1.15 8.93 -6.20
CA SER A 97 -1.94 9.08 -4.97
C SER A 97 -1.69 10.41 -4.26
N VAL A 98 -0.43 10.86 -4.19
CA VAL A 98 -0.08 12.15 -3.58
C VAL A 98 -0.57 13.32 -4.43
N GLN A 99 -0.46 13.23 -5.76
CA GLN A 99 -0.93 14.28 -6.66
C GLN A 99 -2.45 14.44 -6.57
N ASP A 100 -3.18 13.33 -6.68
CA ASP A 100 -4.64 13.33 -6.59
C ASP A 100 -5.13 13.82 -5.21
N ALA A 101 -4.46 13.39 -4.14
CA ALA A 101 -4.79 13.88 -2.80
C ALA A 101 -4.53 15.39 -2.65
N LYS A 102 -3.44 15.93 -3.22
CA LYS A 102 -3.18 17.38 -3.24
C LYS A 102 -4.27 18.14 -3.99
N ASP A 103 -4.66 17.65 -5.16
CA ASP A 103 -5.68 18.29 -5.99
C ASP A 103 -7.04 18.35 -5.28
N ASN A 104 -7.38 17.31 -4.51
CA ASN A 104 -8.57 17.30 -3.65
C ASN A 104 -8.45 18.22 -2.41
N CYS A 105 -7.25 18.43 -1.87
CA CYS A 105 -7.05 19.35 -0.75
C CYS A 105 -7.13 20.84 -1.13
N LEU A 106 -6.82 21.19 -2.37
CA LEU A 106 -6.71 22.59 -2.83
C LEU A 106 -8.07 23.34 -2.90
N GLY A 107 -9.19 22.66 -2.69
CA GLY A 107 -10.53 23.26 -2.76
C GLY A 107 -11.00 24.00 -1.50
N ASP A 108 -10.31 23.87 -0.36
CA ASP A 108 -10.76 24.40 0.93
C ASP A 108 -9.56 24.90 1.77
N GLU A 109 -9.29 26.21 1.74
CA GLU A 109 -8.14 26.84 2.42
C GLU A 109 -8.09 26.55 3.92
N GLU A 110 -9.24 26.45 4.59
CA GLU A 110 -9.32 26.21 6.04
C GLU A 110 -8.94 24.77 6.41
N LYS A 111 -9.08 23.85 5.44
CA LYS A 111 -8.78 22.43 5.59
C LYS A 111 -7.47 22.02 4.94
N PHE A 112 -6.88 22.88 4.12
CA PHE A 112 -5.66 22.62 3.38
C PHE A 112 -4.52 22.16 4.28
N GLU A 113 -4.23 22.86 5.39
CA GLU A 113 -3.13 22.48 6.30
C GLU A 113 -3.35 21.10 6.94
N LYS A 114 -4.58 20.80 7.38
CA LYS A 114 -4.92 19.49 7.96
C LYS A 114 -4.83 18.37 6.92
N CYS A 115 -5.31 18.65 5.71
CA CYS A 115 -5.29 17.73 4.60
C CYS A 115 -3.86 17.41 4.18
N VAL A 116 -3.01 18.42 4.00
CA VAL A 116 -1.58 18.28 3.70
C VAL A 116 -0.84 17.55 4.83
N GLY A 117 -1.13 17.86 6.08
CA GLY A 117 -0.56 17.16 7.24
C GLY A 117 -0.88 15.66 7.21
N CYS A 118 -2.15 15.30 6.97
CA CYS A 118 -2.59 13.91 6.86
C CYS A 118 -1.95 13.17 5.68
N ILE A 119 -1.88 13.81 4.51
CA ILE A 119 -1.20 13.27 3.31
C ILE A 119 0.26 12.99 3.62
N THR A 120 0.93 13.93 4.29
CA THR A 120 2.36 13.81 4.62
C THR A 120 2.61 12.65 5.59
N ASP A 121 1.82 12.56 6.67
CA ASP A 121 1.91 11.46 7.64
C ASP A 121 1.62 10.09 6.98
N THR A 122 0.59 10.05 6.13
CA THR A 122 0.25 8.85 5.35
C THR A 122 1.38 8.48 4.38
N SER A 123 1.98 9.47 3.68
CA SER A 123 3.12 9.25 2.79
C SER A 123 4.32 8.65 3.50
N VAL A 124 4.64 9.15 4.70
CA VAL A 124 5.75 8.62 5.49
C VAL A 124 5.48 7.17 5.90
N THR A 125 4.26 6.89 6.33
CA THR A 125 3.87 5.56 6.82
C THR A 125 3.74 4.53 5.70
N CYS A 126 3.24 4.93 4.53
CA CYS A 126 2.93 4.05 3.41
C CYS A 126 4.02 3.97 2.34
N TRP A 127 4.76 5.05 2.09
CA TRP A 127 5.67 5.10 0.96
C TRP A 127 7.13 5.31 1.37
N ALA A 128 7.38 6.08 2.44
CA ALA A 128 8.76 6.36 2.86
C ALA A 128 9.36 5.28 3.78
N ASN A 129 8.53 4.56 4.53
CA ASN A 129 9.02 3.55 5.46
C ASN A 129 9.23 2.19 4.75
N PRO A 130 10.47 1.74 4.54
CA PRO A 130 10.72 0.44 3.91
C PRO A 130 10.22 -0.74 4.78
N MET A 131 9.99 -0.54 6.08
CA MET A 131 9.50 -1.59 6.98
C MET A 131 8.02 -1.91 6.76
N SER A 132 7.21 -0.95 6.31
CA SER A 132 5.77 -1.17 6.13
C SER A 132 5.49 -2.08 4.92
N ILE A 133 6.29 -1.99 3.85
CA ILE A 133 6.29 -2.99 2.77
C ILE A 133 7.13 -4.23 3.10
N GLY A 134 8.13 -4.08 3.99
CA GLY A 134 9.05 -5.13 4.41
C GLY A 134 8.34 -6.39 4.92
N GLY A 135 7.17 -6.27 5.54
CA GLY A 135 6.34 -7.41 5.95
C GLY A 135 5.90 -8.30 4.78
N CYS A 136 5.57 -7.71 3.62
CA CYS A 136 5.26 -8.47 2.41
C CYS A 136 6.51 -9.11 1.81
N ILE A 137 7.60 -8.34 1.71
CA ILE A 137 8.86 -8.79 1.11
C ILE A 137 9.48 -9.96 1.89
N LEU A 138 9.54 -9.82 3.22
CA LEU A 138 10.14 -10.81 4.11
C LEU A 138 9.21 -11.99 4.44
N GLY A 139 7.95 -11.94 4.01
CA GLY A 139 6.96 -12.98 4.26
C GLY A 139 6.38 -13.55 2.96
N PRO A 140 5.16 -13.16 2.55
CA PRO A 140 4.46 -13.68 1.38
C PRO A 140 5.23 -13.62 0.04
N CYS A 141 6.19 -12.71 -0.10
CA CYS A 141 7.02 -12.56 -1.29
C CYS A 141 8.33 -13.33 -1.25
N ARG A 142 8.62 -14.07 -0.18
CA ARG A 142 9.79 -14.96 -0.17
C ARG A 142 9.64 -16.06 -1.21
N ALA A 143 10.74 -16.46 -1.83
CA ALA A 143 10.76 -17.48 -2.89
C ALA A 143 10.06 -18.78 -2.46
N ASP A 144 10.25 -19.24 -1.22
CA ASP A 144 9.61 -20.45 -0.70
C ASP A 144 8.09 -20.29 -0.50
N ALA A 145 7.62 -19.08 -0.17
CA ALA A 145 6.19 -18.78 -0.08
C ALA A 145 5.56 -18.69 -1.47
N VAL A 146 6.22 -18.03 -2.42
CA VAL A 146 5.76 -17.88 -3.81
C VAL A 146 5.70 -19.22 -4.54
N ILE A 147 6.63 -20.14 -4.28
CA ILE A 147 6.59 -21.50 -4.83
C ILE A 147 5.35 -22.28 -4.33
N LYS A 148 4.93 -22.04 -3.08
CA LYS A 148 3.76 -22.71 -2.48
C LYS A 148 2.44 -22.05 -2.90
N ASP A 149 2.42 -20.72 -2.96
CA ASP A 149 1.29 -19.93 -3.41
C ASP A 149 1.80 -18.75 -4.25
N PRO A 150 1.74 -18.83 -5.60
CA PRO A 150 2.23 -17.78 -6.48
C PRO A 150 1.43 -16.47 -6.35
N LEU A 151 0.24 -16.51 -5.72
CA LEU A 151 -0.58 -15.33 -5.48
C LEU A 151 -0.33 -14.69 -4.11
N ALA A 152 0.48 -15.29 -3.23
CA ALA A 152 0.72 -14.76 -1.89
C ALA A 152 1.37 -13.37 -1.93
N CYS A 153 2.36 -13.18 -2.80
CA CYS A 153 3.04 -11.90 -2.96
C CYS A 153 2.14 -10.82 -3.58
N PRO A 154 1.50 -11.05 -4.76
CA PRO A 154 0.53 -10.10 -5.30
C PRO A 154 -0.57 -9.73 -4.32
N LYS A 155 -1.15 -10.71 -3.59
CA LYS A 155 -2.18 -10.43 -2.57
C LYS A 155 -1.67 -9.53 -1.45
N CYS A 156 -0.48 -9.81 -0.92
CA CYS A 156 0.09 -8.98 0.13
C CYS A 156 0.32 -7.55 -0.35
N TRP A 157 0.88 -7.40 -1.55
CA TRP A 157 1.11 -6.10 -2.17
C TRP A 157 -0.19 -5.33 -2.39
N MET A 158 -1.22 -5.99 -2.93
CA MET A 158 -2.52 -5.35 -3.18
C MET A 158 -3.19 -4.93 -1.89
N ASN A 159 -3.20 -5.78 -0.86
CA ASN A 159 -3.74 -5.43 0.46
C ASN A 159 -3.00 -4.23 1.08
N TYR A 160 -1.67 -4.17 0.89
CA TYR A 160 -0.88 -3.06 1.35
C TYR A 160 -1.25 -1.75 0.64
N VAL A 161 -1.27 -1.79 -0.69
CA VAL A 161 -1.60 -0.63 -1.53
C VAL A 161 -3.02 -0.15 -1.25
N GLU A 162 -4.01 -1.05 -1.21
CA GLU A 162 -5.40 -0.72 -0.88
C GLU A 162 -5.52 -0.08 0.51
N GLY A 163 -4.83 -0.64 1.51
CA GLY A 163 -4.80 -0.07 2.87
C GLY A 163 -4.20 1.34 2.90
N CYS A 164 -3.18 1.60 2.09
CA CYS A 164 -2.57 2.90 1.97
C CYS A 164 -3.45 3.91 1.22
N LEU A 165 -4.04 3.51 0.09
CA LEU A 165 -5.00 4.34 -0.65
C LEU A 165 -6.24 4.68 0.20
N GLY A 166 -6.72 3.73 1.01
CA GLY A 166 -7.80 3.98 1.98
C GLY A 166 -7.45 5.05 3.02
N LYS A 167 -6.19 5.12 3.48
CA LYS A 167 -5.74 6.19 4.38
C LYS A 167 -5.70 7.56 3.70
N TYR A 168 -5.22 7.62 2.45
CA TYR A 168 -5.30 8.85 1.66
C TYR A 168 -6.75 9.30 1.47
N ALA A 169 -7.65 8.36 1.16
CA ALA A 169 -9.07 8.63 1.06
C ALA A 169 -9.65 9.19 2.37
N GLY A 170 -9.20 8.67 3.51
CA GLY A 170 -9.53 9.22 4.82
C GLY A 170 -9.13 10.68 5.00
N CYS A 171 -7.97 11.10 4.46
CA CYS A 171 -7.46 12.47 4.63
C CYS A 171 -8.38 13.54 4.02
N PHE A 172 -9.02 13.24 2.89
CA PHE A 172 -9.95 14.17 2.23
C PHE A 172 -11.43 13.92 2.59
N ASN A 173 -11.83 12.68 2.92
CA ASN A 173 -13.21 12.41 3.34
C ASN A 173 -13.50 12.89 4.78
N ALA A 174 -12.54 12.77 5.70
CA ALA A 174 -12.70 13.24 7.08
C ALA A 174 -12.79 14.78 7.17
N THR A 175 -12.18 15.49 6.21
CA THR A 175 -12.25 16.95 6.11
C THR A 175 -13.63 17.43 5.64
N VAL A 176 -14.42 16.61 4.94
CA VAL A 176 -15.83 16.93 4.60
C VAL A 176 -16.76 16.78 5.81
N SER A 177 -16.40 15.90 6.76
CA SER A 177 -17.27 15.55 7.90
C SER A 177 -16.81 16.09 9.25
N ALA A 178 -15.78 16.93 9.31
CA ALA A 178 -15.48 17.65 10.54
C ALA A 178 -16.71 18.51 10.90
N PRO A 179 -17.40 18.26 12.04
CA PRO A 179 -18.48 19.15 12.47
C PRO A 179 -17.86 20.54 12.53
N ALA A 180 -18.51 21.51 11.88
CA ALA A 180 -18.15 22.91 12.00
C ALA A 180 -17.85 23.17 13.48
N LEU A 181 -16.58 23.47 13.79
CA LEU A 181 -16.18 23.85 15.13
C LEU A 181 -17.19 24.92 15.56
N ALA A 182 -17.97 24.61 16.59
CA ALA A 182 -18.94 25.57 17.12
C ALA A 182 -18.19 26.90 17.26
N PRO A 183 -18.77 28.01 16.75
CA PRO A 183 -18.07 29.29 16.67
C PRO A 183 -17.40 29.57 18.00
N ALA A 184 -16.09 29.84 17.96
CA ALA A 184 -15.31 30.11 19.14
C ALA A 184 -16.09 31.08 20.04
N PRO A 185 -16.31 30.75 21.34
CA PRO A 185 -17.09 31.60 22.21
C PRO A 185 -16.51 33.00 22.13
N ALA A 186 -17.37 33.97 21.78
CA ALA A 186 -16.97 35.36 21.62
C ALA A 186 -16.15 35.80 22.85
N PRO A 187 -15.04 36.53 22.67
CA PRO A 187 -14.20 36.95 23.77
C PRO A 187 -15.06 37.70 24.78
N THR A 188 -15.28 37.08 25.94
CA THR A 188 -16.00 37.67 27.06
C THR A 188 -15.25 38.95 27.42
N GLN A 189 -15.84 40.10 27.12
CA GLN A 189 -15.29 41.39 27.55
C GLN A 189 -15.21 41.36 29.08
N ALA A 190 -14.01 41.16 29.61
CA ALA A 190 -13.73 41.32 31.02
C ALA A 190 -14.02 42.78 31.37
N SER A 191 -15.13 43.00 32.07
CA SER A 191 -15.51 44.29 32.61
C SER A 191 -14.45 44.71 33.63
N VAL A 192 -13.53 45.57 33.20
CA VAL A 192 -12.57 46.25 34.09
C VAL A 192 -13.35 47.28 34.90
N ARG A 193 -14.00 46.84 35.98
CA ARG A 193 -14.49 47.76 37.01
C ARG A 193 -13.29 48.24 37.82
N GLY A 194 -12.88 49.47 37.55
CA GLY A 194 -11.84 50.17 38.27
C GLY A 194 -12.16 50.27 39.77
N ALA A 195 -11.22 49.84 40.59
CA ALA A 195 -11.16 50.19 41.99
C ALA A 195 -10.44 51.54 42.12
N MET A 196 -11.20 52.63 42.29
CA MET A 196 -10.67 53.90 42.79
C MET A 196 -10.42 53.74 44.30
N LEU A 197 -9.15 53.56 44.67
CA LEU A 197 -8.68 53.73 46.04
C LEU A 197 -8.49 55.22 46.31
N GLY A 198 -9.35 55.78 47.17
CA GLY A 198 -9.21 57.12 47.71
C GLY A 198 -8.00 57.22 48.62
N ILE A 199 -7.14 58.21 48.36
CA ILE A 199 -6.10 58.69 49.27
C ILE A 199 -6.63 60.00 49.85
N THR A 200 -6.94 59.99 51.15
CA THR A 200 -7.25 61.20 51.90
C THR A 200 -5.98 61.65 52.61
N VAL A 201 -5.60 62.91 52.43
CA VAL A 201 -4.53 63.62 53.16
C VAL A 201 -5.18 64.47 54.25
#